data_AF-A0A1F7XUL0-F1
#
_entry.id   AF-A0A1F7XUL0-F1
#
_cell.length_a   1.000
_cell.length_b   1.000
_cell.length_c   1.000
_cell.angle_alpha   90.00
_cell.angle_beta   90.00
_cell.angle_gamma   90.00
#
_symmetry.space_group_name_H-M   'P 1'
#
loop_
_entity.id
_entity.type
_entity.pdbx_description
1 polymer ?
#
loop_
_entity_poly.entity_id
_entity_poly.type
_entity_poly.pdbx_seq_one_letter_code
_entity_poly.pdbx_strand_id
1 'polypeptide(L)'
;MKNKQRVINLYDNWYRNNRENIINKNWNLIDESTLYNPEGDKLRGLNIIVYLPISLSEEIDKKILSRIPDKILSSGWIIPKEGRHFTLLDIIPHNSGWNIDKIKSKSDEYIEVLDKEIKYHKEIIKVGFEGVFASTDGITIQGYPLNSGLHRLRDSLRKALSSNRLANLEKKKYEIETAHVALLKFTKVLNGKKTN
;
A
#
# COMPACT_ATOMS: atom_id res chain seq x y z
N MET A 1 -20.61 4.74 -10.48
CA MET A 1 -20.54 6.07 -9.83
C MET A 1 -20.49 6.02 -8.31
N LYS A 2 -21.37 5.29 -7.59
CA LYS A 2 -21.37 5.25 -6.10
C LYS A 2 -20.03 4.82 -5.46
N ASN A 3 -19.25 3.96 -6.10
CA ASN A 3 -17.96 3.50 -5.56
C ASN A 3 -16.83 4.56 -5.69
N LYS A 4 -16.77 5.32 -6.80
CA LYS A 4 -15.71 6.35 -6.98
C LYS A 4 -15.83 7.47 -5.94
N GLN A 5 -17.04 7.97 -5.67
CA GLN A 5 -17.22 9.03 -4.66
C GLN A 5 -16.81 8.58 -3.25
N ARG A 6 -17.11 7.32 -2.89
CA ARG A 6 -16.68 6.75 -1.62
C ARG A 6 -15.16 6.72 -1.51
N VAL A 7 -14.47 6.24 -2.55
CA VAL A 7 -13.00 6.22 -2.61
C VAL A 7 -12.39 7.62 -2.56
N ILE A 8 -12.98 8.61 -3.25
CA ILE A 8 -12.57 10.02 -3.16
C ILE A 8 -12.66 10.50 -1.71
N ASN A 9 -13.80 10.28 -1.04
CA ASN A 9 -13.97 10.70 0.34
C ASN A 9 -12.97 10.02 1.29
N LEU A 10 -12.59 8.76 1.03
CA LEU A 10 -11.53 8.08 1.78
C LEU A 10 -10.19 8.79 1.62
N TYR A 11 -9.82 9.17 0.39
CA TYR A 11 -8.59 9.92 0.16
C TYR A 11 -8.61 11.33 0.76
N ASP A 12 -9.73 12.04 0.69
CA ASP A 12 -9.87 13.37 1.31
C ASP A 12 -9.74 13.30 2.83
N ASN A 13 -10.35 12.29 3.46
CA ASN A 13 -10.18 12.03 4.88
C ASN A 13 -8.73 11.70 5.22
N TRP A 14 -8.09 10.85 4.43
CA TRP A 14 -6.70 10.46 4.65
C TRP A 14 -5.76 11.66 4.50
N TYR A 15 -5.98 12.50 3.49
CA TYR A 15 -5.23 13.74 3.29
C TYR A 15 -5.39 14.69 4.47
N ARG A 16 -6.63 14.95 4.93
CA ARG A 16 -6.88 15.85 6.07
C ARG A 16 -6.17 15.38 7.34
N ASN A 17 -6.30 14.09 7.67
CA ASN A 17 -5.67 13.51 8.85
C ASN A 17 -4.13 13.58 8.78
N ASN A 18 -3.55 13.27 7.61
CA ASN A 18 -2.08 13.38 7.46
C ASN A 18 -1.60 14.81 7.47
N ARG A 19 -2.35 15.75 6.89
CA ARG A 19 -1.96 17.16 6.87
C ARG A 19 -1.76 17.70 8.27
N GLU A 20 -2.67 17.39 9.19
CA GLU A 20 -2.54 17.79 10.59
C GLU A 20 -1.29 17.17 11.24
N ASN A 21 -1.05 15.88 11.02
CA ASN A 21 0.13 15.19 11.55
C ASN A 21 1.44 15.76 10.98
N ILE A 22 1.50 16.01 9.67
CA ILE A 22 2.65 16.63 8.99
C ILE A 22 2.95 18.01 9.59
N ILE A 23 1.93 18.85 9.78
CA ILE A 23 2.07 20.19 10.38
C ILE A 23 2.57 20.10 11.82
N ASN A 24 2.06 19.13 12.58
CA ASN A 24 2.42 18.89 13.97
C ASN A 24 3.73 18.10 14.15
N LYS A 25 4.43 17.80 13.04
CA LYS A 25 5.66 17.00 13.03
C LYS A 25 5.53 15.57 13.56
N ASN A 26 4.34 14.98 13.45
CA ASN A 26 4.09 13.56 13.72
C ASN A 26 4.35 12.75 12.44
N TRP A 27 5.62 12.54 12.11
CA TRP A 27 6.05 11.82 10.90
C TRP A 27 6.35 10.35 11.18
N ASN A 28 6.09 9.50 10.18
CA ASN A 28 6.48 8.09 10.19
C ASN A 28 7.69 7.94 9.26
N LEU A 29 8.81 8.52 9.67
CA LEU A 29 10.04 8.50 8.87
C LEU A 29 10.58 7.07 8.79
N ILE A 30 11.02 6.68 7.60
CA ILE A 30 11.81 5.46 7.43
C ILE A 30 13.24 5.77 7.87
N ASP A 31 13.79 4.92 8.74
CA ASP A 31 15.20 4.91 9.06
C ASP A 31 15.98 4.36 7.85
N GLU A 32 16.73 5.23 7.15
CA GLU A 32 17.52 4.82 5.98
C GLU A 32 18.49 3.68 6.30
N SER A 33 18.99 3.58 7.54
CA SER A 33 19.88 2.49 7.93
C SER A 33 19.20 1.13 7.83
N THR A 34 17.89 1.06 8.06
CA THR A 34 17.11 -0.19 7.94
C THR A 34 16.85 -0.60 6.48
N LEU A 35 16.87 0.35 5.54
CA LEU A 35 16.77 0.06 4.10
C LEU A 35 17.99 -0.72 3.60
N TYR A 36 19.17 -0.44 4.17
CA TYR A 36 20.45 -1.04 3.78
C TYR A 36 20.96 -2.09 4.76
N ASN A 37 20.35 -2.21 5.95
CA ASN A 37 20.63 -3.23 6.95
C ASN A 37 19.35 -3.95 7.41
N PRO A 38 18.77 -4.82 6.57
CA PRO A 38 17.52 -5.51 6.87
C PRO A 38 17.61 -6.47 8.06
N GLU A 39 18.81 -6.88 8.49
CA GLU A 39 19.00 -7.76 9.65
C GLU A 39 18.66 -7.06 10.98
N GLY A 40 18.82 -5.74 11.04
CA GLY A 40 18.47 -4.92 12.22
C GLY A 40 16.98 -4.60 12.35
N ASP A 41 16.23 -4.64 11.25
CA ASP A 41 14.79 -4.45 11.27
C ASP A 41 14.11 -5.70 11.84
N LYS A 42 13.29 -5.52 12.87
CA LYS A 42 12.53 -6.60 13.53
C LYS A 42 11.05 -6.59 13.16
N LEU A 43 10.59 -5.59 12.41
CA LEU A 43 9.21 -5.52 11.97
C LEU A 43 8.98 -6.57 10.88
N ARG A 44 7.99 -7.43 11.10
CA ARG A 44 7.61 -8.48 10.16
C ARG A 44 6.13 -8.34 9.87
N GLY A 45 5.77 -8.60 8.61
CA GLY A 45 4.41 -8.60 8.11
C GLY A 45 4.31 -9.56 6.94
N LEU A 46 3.08 -9.93 6.60
CA LEU A 46 2.79 -10.71 5.41
C LEU A 46 1.64 -10.05 4.68
N ASN A 47 1.85 -9.75 3.41
CA ASN A 47 0.90 -9.08 2.56
C ASN A 47 0.93 -9.67 1.15
N ILE A 48 -0.22 -9.61 0.50
CA ILE A 48 -0.38 -9.90 -0.91
C ILE A 48 -0.36 -8.56 -1.62
N ILE A 49 0.52 -8.42 -2.60
CA ILE A 49 0.72 -7.17 -3.35
C ILE A 49 0.50 -7.42 -4.84
N VAL A 50 0.15 -6.35 -5.56
CA VAL A 50 0.05 -6.36 -7.01
C VAL A 50 1.06 -5.37 -7.55
N TYR A 51 2.09 -5.88 -8.21
CA TYR A 51 3.09 -5.07 -8.89
C TYR A 51 2.48 -4.32 -10.08
N LEU A 52 2.93 -3.08 -10.28
CA LEU A 52 2.60 -2.34 -11.49
C LEU A 52 3.46 -2.82 -12.66
N PRO A 53 2.92 -2.89 -13.88
CA PRO A 53 3.73 -3.08 -15.08
C PRO A 53 4.79 -1.96 -15.21
N ILE A 54 5.99 -2.30 -15.68
CA ILE A 54 7.09 -1.34 -15.81
C ILE A 54 6.70 -0.12 -16.66
N SER A 55 5.96 -0.33 -17.74
CA SER A 55 5.48 0.73 -18.63
C SER A 55 4.52 1.70 -17.93
N LEU A 56 3.69 1.21 -17.00
CA LEU A 56 2.84 2.07 -16.18
C LEU A 56 3.68 2.87 -15.17
N SER A 57 4.68 2.25 -14.56
CA SER A 57 5.62 2.93 -13.66
C SER A 57 6.41 4.05 -14.38
N GLU A 58 6.81 3.83 -15.64
CA GLU A 58 7.45 4.86 -16.47
C GLU A 58 6.51 6.04 -16.79
N GLU A 59 5.26 5.76 -17.14
CA GLU A 59 4.25 6.79 -17.38
C GLU A 59 3.96 7.61 -16.12
N ILE A 60 3.92 6.96 -14.96
CA ILE A 60 3.83 7.61 -13.65
C ILE A 60 5.02 8.55 -13.43
N ASP A 61 6.25 8.13 -13.74
CA ASP A 61 7.41 9.00 -13.58
C ASP A 61 7.31 10.26 -14.45
N LYS A 62 6.96 10.06 -15.72
CA LYS A 62 6.83 11.16 -16.70
C LYS A 62 5.72 12.13 -16.32
N LYS A 63 4.58 11.65 -15.81
CA LYS A 63 3.37 12.48 -15.59
C LYS A 63 3.23 13.01 -14.17
N ILE A 64 3.79 12.31 -13.19
CA ILE A 64 3.60 12.60 -11.76
C ILE A 64 4.94 12.94 -11.11
N LEU A 65 5.90 12.01 -11.11
CA LEU A 65 7.15 12.18 -10.36
C LEU A 65 7.94 13.39 -10.85
N SER A 66 8.00 13.62 -12.17
CA SER A 66 8.64 14.79 -12.80
C SER A 66 8.08 16.15 -12.38
N ARG A 67 6.87 16.17 -11.80
CA ARG A 67 6.19 17.38 -11.33
C ARG A 67 6.33 17.60 -9.82
N ILE A 68 6.90 16.64 -9.10
CA ILE A 68 7.15 16.78 -7.66
C ILE A 68 8.42 17.63 -7.48
N PRO A 69 8.39 18.71 -6.69
CA PRO A 69 9.57 19.54 -6.46
C PRO A 69 10.77 18.76 -5.90
N ASP A 70 11.97 19.07 -6.38
CA ASP A 70 13.23 18.41 -5.96
C ASP A 70 13.45 18.44 -4.44
N LYS A 71 13.00 19.49 -3.77
CA LYS A 71 13.07 19.61 -2.30
C LYS A 71 12.23 18.53 -1.59
N ILE A 72 11.14 18.08 -2.20
CA ILE A 72 10.33 16.97 -1.70
C ILE A 72 10.98 15.64 -2.11
N LEU A 73 11.46 15.51 -3.35
CA LEU A 73 12.12 14.27 -3.79
C LEU A 73 13.36 13.93 -2.96
N SER A 74 14.17 14.94 -2.64
CA SER A 74 15.36 14.80 -1.79
C SER A 74 15.07 14.57 -0.30
N SER A 75 13.80 14.57 0.11
CA SER A 75 13.37 14.34 1.51
C SER A 75 13.16 12.88 1.88
N GLY A 76 13.34 11.98 0.92
CA GLY A 76 13.04 10.57 1.11
C GLY A 76 13.63 9.68 0.03
N TRP A 77 13.28 8.42 0.15
CA TRP A 77 13.65 7.37 -0.77
C TRP A 77 12.55 7.16 -1.81
N ILE A 78 12.89 7.32 -3.09
CA ILE A 78 11.98 7.05 -4.22
C ILE A 78 11.91 5.54 -4.43
N ILE A 79 10.69 5.00 -4.47
CA ILE A 79 10.45 3.58 -4.71
C ILE A 79 10.79 3.25 -6.18
N PRO A 80 11.71 2.28 -6.42
CA PRO A 80 12.07 1.83 -7.77
C PRO A 80 10.85 1.39 -8.56
N LYS A 81 10.89 1.54 -9.89
CA LYS A 81 9.74 1.25 -10.76
C LYS A 81 9.27 -0.20 -10.63
N GLU A 82 10.20 -1.12 -10.45
CA GLU A 82 10.03 -2.56 -10.27
C GLU A 82 9.43 -2.89 -8.91
N GLY A 83 9.68 -2.04 -7.90
CA GLY A 83 9.16 -2.20 -6.54
C GLY A 83 7.78 -1.58 -6.34
N ARG A 84 7.23 -0.86 -7.33
CA ARG A 84 5.92 -0.19 -7.18
C ARG A 84 4.79 -1.21 -7.24
N HIS A 85 3.99 -1.18 -6.19
CA HIS A 85 2.85 -2.07 -6.02
C HIS A 85 1.76 -1.37 -5.21
N PHE A 86 0.56 -1.93 -5.25
CA PHE A 86 -0.46 -1.67 -4.24
C PHE A 86 -0.72 -2.93 -3.43
N THR A 87 -1.11 -2.76 -2.16
CA THR A 87 -1.51 -3.86 -1.31
C THR A 87 -2.88 -4.40 -1.73
N LEU A 88 -2.92 -5.68 -2.12
CA LEU A 88 -4.17 -6.40 -2.32
C LEU A 88 -4.80 -6.72 -0.98
N LEU A 89 -4.04 -7.33 -0.07
CA LEU A 89 -4.51 -7.77 1.24
C LEU A 89 -3.35 -7.84 2.23
N ASP A 90 -3.53 -7.25 3.41
CA ASP A 90 -2.64 -7.52 4.55
C ASP A 90 -3.13 -8.77 5.28
N ILE A 91 -2.28 -9.80 5.32
CA ILE A 91 -2.54 -11.06 6.01
C ILE A 91 -2.11 -10.95 7.47
N ILE A 92 -0.89 -10.46 7.68
CA ILE A 92 -0.30 -10.21 9.00
C ILE A 92 0.19 -8.76 9.02
N PRO A 93 -0.34 -7.92 9.93
CA PRO A 93 0.06 -6.53 10.02
C PRO A 93 1.52 -6.41 10.45
N HIS A 94 2.20 -5.37 9.96
CA HIS A 94 3.60 -5.09 10.25
C HIS A 94 3.78 -4.76 11.74
N ASN A 95 4.38 -5.69 12.51
CA ASN A 95 4.67 -5.49 13.94
C ASN A 95 5.89 -6.31 14.37
N SER A 96 6.48 -5.96 15.52
CA SER A 96 7.71 -6.56 16.05
C SER A 96 7.50 -7.85 16.87
N GLY A 97 6.27 -8.35 16.96
CA GLY A 97 5.91 -9.50 17.81
C GLY A 97 5.70 -10.82 17.05
N TRP A 98 5.98 -10.84 15.75
CA TRP A 98 5.58 -11.96 14.89
C TRP A 98 6.72 -12.96 14.63
N ASN A 99 6.43 -14.25 14.76
CA ASN A 99 7.40 -15.34 14.53
C ASN A 99 7.23 -15.92 13.12
N ILE A 100 8.21 -15.67 12.24
CA ILE A 100 8.26 -16.14 10.85
C ILE A 100 8.10 -17.67 10.70
N ASP A 101 8.53 -18.45 11.68
CA ASP A 101 8.49 -19.91 11.64
C ASP A 101 7.05 -20.44 11.59
N LYS A 102 6.08 -19.67 12.12
CA LYS A 102 4.65 -20.00 12.01
C LYS A 102 4.08 -19.87 10.59
N ILE A 103 4.63 -18.99 9.75
CA ILE A 103 4.28 -18.95 8.31
C ILE A 103 4.98 -20.09 7.61
N LYS A 104 6.28 -20.27 7.86
CA LYS A 104 7.11 -21.26 7.15
C LYS A 104 6.54 -22.67 7.27
N SER A 105 6.04 -23.04 8.46
CA SER A 105 5.43 -24.35 8.67
C SER A 105 4.11 -24.58 7.92
N LYS A 106 3.52 -23.51 7.35
CA LYS A 106 2.25 -23.53 6.62
C LYS A 106 2.37 -22.97 5.20
N SER A 107 3.57 -22.82 4.66
CA SER A 107 3.79 -22.16 3.36
C SER A 107 2.96 -22.79 2.24
N ASP A 108 2.88 -24.12 2.25
CA ASP A 108 2.21 -24.87 1.18
C ASP A 108 0.68 -24.67 1.25
N GLU A 109 0.12 -24.62 2.46
CA GLU A 109 -1.31 -24.30 2.67
C GLU A 109 -1.64 -22.89 2.17
N TYR A 110 -0.76 -21.91 2.44
CA TYR A 110 -0.91 -20.56 1.91
C TYR A 110 -0.88 -20.56 0.38
N ILE A 111 0.13 -21.20 -0.22
CA ILE A 111 0.29 -21.26 -1.68
C ILE A 111 -0.93 -21.91 -2.32
N GLU A 112 -1.40 -23.05 -1.80
CA GLU A 112 -2.57 -23.76 -2.34
C GLU A 112 -3.83 -22.89 -2.32
N VAL A 113 -4.11 -22.23 -1.19
CA VAL A 113 -5.27 -21.34 -1.06
C VAL A 113 -5.18 -20.16 -2.02
N LEU A 114 -4.00 -19.51 -2.10
CA LEU A 114 -3.80 -18.36 -2.99
C LEU A 114 -3.93 -18.77 -4.46
N ASP A 115 -3.27 -19.85 -4.88
CA ASP A 115 -3.32 -20.35 -6.25
C ASP A 115 -4.75 -20.69 -6.66
N LYS A 116 -5.50 -21.33 -5.77
CA LYS A 116 -6.90 -21.68 -5.99
C LYS A 116 -7.73 -20.42 -6.24
N GLU A 117 -7.74 -19.49 -5.29
CA GLU A 117 -8.58 -18.30 -5.37
C GLU A 117 -8.21 -17.40 -6.57
N ILE A 118 -6.92 -17.26 -6.87
CA ILE A 118 -6.44 -16.48 -8.03
C ILE A 118 -6.84 -17.17 -9.35
N LYS A 119 -6.68 -18.49 -9.49
CA LYS A 119 -7.05 -19.22 -10.72
C LYS A 119 -8.56 -19.20 -10.98
N TYR A 120 -9.38 -19.23 -9.93
CA TYR A 120 -10.84 -19.17 -10.04
C TYR A 120 -11.37 -17.75 -10.26
N HIS A 121 -10.60 -16.71 -9.95
CA HIS A 121 -11.00 -15.34 -10.25
C HIS A 121 -10.93 -15.06 -11.76
N LYS A 122 -12.08 -15.06 -12.43
CA LYS A 122 -12.16 -14.88 -13.90
C LYS A 122 -12.33 -13.45 -14.36
N GLU A 123 -12.54 -12.53 -13.44
CA GLU A 123 -12.84 -11.15 -13.79
C GLU A 123 -11.58 -10.33 -14.01
N ILE A 124 -11.61 -9.51 -15.05
CA ILE A 124 -10.55 -8.53 -15.29
C ILE A 124 -10.61 -7.49 -14.18
N ILE A 125 -9.52 -7.28 -13.46
CA ILE A 125 -9.39 -6.19 -12.50
C ILE A 125 -9.00 -4.92 -13.25
N LYS A 126 -9.78 -3.85 -13.09
CA LYS A 126 -9.46 -2.54 -13.69
C LYS A 126 -9.21 -1.51 -12.58
N VAL A 127 -8.07 -0.84 -12.64
CA VAL A 127 -7.70 0.23 -11.71
C VAL A 127 -7.25 1.44 -12.52
N GLY A 128 -7.81 2.61 -12.21
CA GLY A 128 -7.36 3.90 -12.73
C GLY A 128 -6.55 4.63 -11.67
N PHE A 129 -5.45 5.27 -12.08
CA PHE A 129 -4.62 6.08 -11.19
C PHE A 129 -4.81 7.56 -11.52
N GLU A 130 -5.11 8.37 -10.51
CA GLU A 130 -5.44 9.78 -10.70
C GLU A 130 -5.07 10.59 -9.45
N GLY A 131 -4.15 11.55 -9.58
CA GLY A 131 -3.75 12.41 -8.47
C GLY A 131 -2.78 11.77 -7.47
N VAL A 132 -2.28 12.61 -6.57
CA VAL A 132 -1.34 12.26 -5.50
C VAL A 132 -1.72 12.95 -4.20
N PHE A 133 -1.30 12.37 -3.08
CA PHE A 133 -1.36 13.03 -1.78
C PHE A 133 -0.10 12.70 -0.96
N ALA A 134 0.20 13.56 0.01
CA ALA A 134 1.23 13.31 0.99
C ALA A 134 0.61 12.66 2.24
N SER A 135 1.21 11.57 2.72
CA SER A 135 1.01 11.03 4.05
C SER A 135 2.18 11.36 4.98
N THR A 136 2.06 11.05 6.26
CA THR A 136 3.18 11.11 7.22
C THR A 136 4.34 10.19 6.85
N ASP A 137 4.10 9.20 5.99
CA ASP A 137 5.11 8.24 5.52
C ASP A 137 5.75 8.67 4.19
N GLY A 138 5.09 9.47 3.35
CA GLY A 138 5.57 9.67 1.98
C GLY A 138 4.59 10.30 1.00
N ILE A 139 4.94 10.23 -0.29
CA ILE A 139 4.04 10.59 -1.40
C ILE A 139 3.40 9.32 -1.97
N THR A 140 2.08 9.37 -2.16
CA THR A 140 1.27 8.24 -2.61
C THR A 140 0.37 8.64 -3.77
N ILE A 141 0.26 7.78 -4.78
CA ILE A 141 -0.70 7.90 -5.88
C ILE A 141 -2.04 7.31 -5.45
N GLN A 142 -3.12 7.99 -5.82
CA GLN A 142 -4.47 7.48 -5.61
C GLN A 142 -4.87 6.51 -6.73
N GLY A 143 -5.30 5.30 -6.35
CA GLY A 143 -5.76 4.25 -7.25
C GLY A 143 -7.23 3.92 -6.99
N TYR A 144 -8.01 3.93 -8.05
CA TYR A 144 -9.46 3.79 -8.06
C TYR A 144 -9.86 2.50 -8.79
N PRO A 145 -10.40 1.49 -8.08
CA PRO A 145 -10.99 0.34 -8.74
C PRO A 145 -12.17 0.78 -9.63
N LEU A 146 -12.09 0.46 -10.92
CA LEU A 146 -13.09 0.83 -11.92
C LEU A 146 -14.20 -0.23 -12.07
N ASN A 147 -14.00 -1.39 -11.45
CA ASN A 147 -14.98 -2.44 -11.32
C ASN A 147 -14.85 -3.15 -9.97
N SER A 148 -15.71 -4.13 -9.72
CA SER A 148 -15.78 -4.89 -8.48
C SER A 148 -14.82 -6.09 -8.42
N GLY A 149 -14.02 -6.34 -9.47
CA GLY A 149 -13.12 -7.50 -9.53
C GLY A 149 -12.12 -7.50 -8.38
N LEU A 150 -11.47 -6.35 -8.12
CA LEU A 150 -10.52 -6.21 -7.02
C LEU A 150 -11.15 -6.52 -5.65
N HIS A 151 -12.34 -5.99 -5.41
CA HIS A 151 -13.06 -6.18 -4.16
C HIS A 151 -13.49 -7.65 -3.99
N ARG A 152 -14.03 -8.28 -5.05
CA ARG A 152 -14.39 -9.70 -5.03
C ARG A 152 -13.20 -10.62 -4.78
N LEU A 153 -12.05 -10.33 -5.40
CA LEU A 153 -10.82 -11.08 -5.15
C LEU A 153 -10.36 -10.92 -3.69
N ARG A 154 -10.35 -9.69 -3.17
CA ARG A 154 -10.03 -9.43 -1.75
C ARG A 154 -10.94 -10.22 -0.81
N ASP A 155 -12.24 -10.26 -1.08
CA ASP A 155 -13.20 -10.94 -0.22
C ASP A 155 -13.09 -12.46 -0.31
N SER A 156 -12.86 -13.02 -1.50
CA SER A 156 -12.67 -14.47 -1.64
C SER A 156 -11.37 -14.92 -0.95
N LEU A 157 -10.27 -14.16 -1.11
CA LEU A 157 -9.01 -14.41 -0.39
C LEU A 157 -9.20 -14.34 1.13
N ARG A 158 -9.87 -13.30 1.66
CA ARG A 158 -10.15 -13.19 3.10
C ARG A 158 -10.93 -14.38 3.62
N LYS A 159 -12.00 -14.76 2.91
CA LYS A 159 -12.86 -15.90 3.29
C LYS A 159 -12.07 -17.20 3.27
N ALA A 160 -11.26 -17.43 2.23
CA ALA A 160 -10.50 -18.65 2.06
C ALA A 160 -9.39 -18.77 3.13
N LEU A 161 -8.61 -17.71 3.35
CA LEU A 161 -7.56 -17.69 4.39
C LEU A 161 -8.15 -17.87 5.79
N SER A 162 -9.31 -17.28 6.08
CA SER A 162 -9.98 -17.43 7.38
C SER A 162 -10.56 -18.83 7.57
N SER A 163 -11.22 -19.38 6.55
CA SER A 163 -11.83 -20.72 6.60
C SER A 163 -10.76 -21.81 6.79
N ASN A 164 -9.57 -21.62 6.23
CA ASN A 164 -8.42 -22.51 6.39
C ASN A 164 -7.59 -22.23 7.66
N ARG A 165 -8.03 -21.31 8.54
CA ARG A 165 -7.31 -20.93 9.77
C ARG A 165 -5.86 -20.50 9.51
N LEU A 166 -5.61 -19.88 8.36
CA LEU A 166 -4.31 -19.33 7.99
C LEU A 166 -4.15 -17.91 8.53
N ALA A 167 -5.22 -17.12 8.50
CA ALA A 167 -5.23 -15.78 9.06
C ALA A 167 -6.58 -15.47 9.73
N ASN A 168 -6.56 -14.74 10.84
CA ASN A 168 -7.78 -14.24 11.46
C ASN A 168 -8.17 -12.91 10.82
N LEU A 169 -8.67 -12.99 9.59
CA LEU A 169 -9.16 -11.84 8.85
C LEU A 169 -10.65 -11.67 9.18
N GLU A 170 -10.96 -11.31 10.43
CA GLU A 170 -12.31 -10.87 10.77
C GLU A 170 -12.76 -9.82 9.75
N LYS A 171 -14.06 -9.77 9.42
CA LYS A 171 -14.67 -8.63 8.71
C LYS A 171 -14.55 -7.38 9.60
N LYS A 172 -13.36 -6.81 9.80
CA LYS A 172 -13.17 -5.63 10.66
C LYS A 172 -12.67 -4.42 9.89
N LYS A 173 -13.51 -3.38 9.98
CA LYS A 173 -13.30 -1.92 9.96
C LYS A 173 -12.57 -1.26 8.79
N TYR A 174 -11.68 -1.93 8.09
CA TYR A 174 -10.90 -1.34 7.00
C TYR A 174 -10.96 -2.26 5.79
N GLU A 175 -12.08 -2.22 5.07
CA GLU A 175 -12.06 -2.66 3.69
C GLU A 175 -11.08 -1.73 2.96
N ILE A 176 -9.90 -2.26 2.62
CA ILE A 176 -9.03 -1.61 1.64
C ILE A 176 -9.86 -1.56 0.35
N GLU A 177 -10.45 -0.41 0.11
CA GLU A 177 -11.24 -0.11 -1.09
C GLU A 177 -10.39 0.57 -2.15
N THR A 178 -9.25 1.12 -1.74
CA THR A 178 -8.34 1.84 -2.61
C THR A 178 -7.29 0.90 -3.20
N ALA A 179 -6.61 1.35 -4.25
CA ALA A 179 -5.46 0.68 -4.84
C ALA A 179 -4.27 1.64 -4.88
N HIS A 180 -4.01 2.30 -3.75
CA HIS A 180 -2.97 3.32 -3.65
C HIS A 180 -1.57 2.73 -3.78
N VAL A 181 -0.65 3.52 -4.34
CA VAL A 181 0.74 3.10 -4.61
C VAL A 181 1.66 4.14 -4.00
N ALA A 182 2.53 3.72 -3.09
CA ALA A 182 3.58 4.60 -2.57
C ALA A 182 4.60 4.88 -3.67
N LEU A 183 5.02 6.14 -3.81
CA LEU A 183 6.07 6.58 -4.74
C LEU A 183 7.36 6.98 -4.06
N LEU A 184 7.24 7.60 -2.90
CA LEU A 184 8.36 8.09 -2.13
C LEU A 184 8.05 7.84 -0.66
N LYS A 185 9.05 7.44 0.11
CA LYS A 185 8.97 7.32 1.56
C LYS A 185 9.88 8.35 2.21
N PHE A 186 9.34 9.16 3.13
CA PHE A 186 10.12 10.19 3.80
C PHE A 186 11.14 9.58 4.76
N THR A 187 12.34 10.13 4.73
CA THR A 187 13.45 9.77 5.64
C THR A 187 13.84 10.94 6.53
N LYS A 188 13.41 12.15 6.16
CA LYS A 188 13.52 13.37 6.96
C LYS A 188 12.27 14.23 6.84
N VAL A 189 12.04 15.05 7.85
CA VAL A 189 10.91 16.00 7.87
C VAL A 189 11.04 17.05 6.77
N LEU A 190 9.91 17.46 6.20
CA LEU A 190 9.89 18.60 5.27
C LEU A 190 9.96 19.92 6.03
N ASN A 191 11.04 20.68 5.81
CA ASN A 191 11.16 22.05 6.33
C ASN A 191 10.43 23.04 5.41
N GLY A 192 9.11 23.17 5.59
CA GLY A 192 8.30 24.22 4.98
C GLY A 192 8.00 25.34 5.98
N LYS A 193 8.16 26.60 5.59
CA LYS A 193 7.49 27.71 6.31
C LYS A 193 5.99 27.58 6.03
N LYS A 194 5.12 27.78 7.04
CA LYS A 194 3.70 28.04 6.78
C LYS A 194 3.64 29.24 5.83
N THR A 195 3.19 29.02 4.60
CA THR A 195 2.71 30.13 3.78
C THR A 195 1.36 30.52 4.40
N ASN A 196 1.33 31.71 5.00
CA ASN A 196 0.10 32.34 5.49
C ASN A 196 -0.88 32.56 4.35
#